data_AF-A0A7R9UST0-F1
#
_entry.id   AF-A0A7R9UST0-F1
#
_cell.length_a   1.000
_cell.length_b   1.000
_cell.length_c   1.000
_cell.angle_alpha   90.00
_cell.angle_beta   90.00
_cell.angle_gamma   90.00
#
_symmetry.space_group_name_H-M   'P 1'
#
loop_
_entity.id
_entity.type
_entity.pdbx_description
1 polymer ?
#
loop_
_entity_poly.entity_id
_entity_poly.type
_entity_poly.pdbx_seq_one_letter_code
_entity_poly.pdbx_strand_id
1 'polypeptide(L)'
;RHANFRGFWVSLLTLFRCSTGESWNCLMHDAMGADWADNAARCTDASAGACGSTTIAALYFLSYWILGQAILLNLVIGVILENFSAIGSESKPITVEQLEEFRDIWMRYDPKGTFTIKSFQLLPILAQLSAPLGLGGMKPAASRAQ
;
A
#
# COMPACT_ATOMS: atom_id res chain seq x y z
N ARG A 1 21.08 6.25 -29.21
CA ARG A 1 21.86 7.40 -28.68
C ARG A 1 21.34 7.92 -27.34
N HIS A 2 20.03 7.92 -27.08
CA HIS A 2 19.45 8.50 -25.85
C HIS A 2 19.32 7.54 -24.65
N ALA A 3 19.46 6.23 -24.85
CA ALA A 3 19.53 5.24 -23.77
C ALA A 3 20.93 4.59 -23.79
N ASN A 4 21.78 4.95 -22.84
CA ASN A 4 23.15 4.45 -22.72
C ASN A 4 23.71 4.73 -21.32
N PHE A 5 24.87 4.12 -21.00
CA PHE A 5 25.52 4.24 -19.70
C PHE A 5 26.75 5.16 -19.68
N ARG A 6 26.90 6.07 -20.66
CA ARG A 6 28.11 6.92 -20.79
C ARG A 6 28.17 8.09 -19.81
N GLY A 7 27.04 8.50 -19.25
CA GLY A 7 26.96 9.65 -18.34
C GLY A 7 25.88 9.45 -17.29
N PHE A 8 26.14 9.92 -16.07
CA PHE A 8 25.32 9.64 -14.89
C PHE A 8 23.82 9.86 -15.10
N TRP A 9 23.41 11.03 -15.59
CA TRP A 9 22.00 11.37 -15.77
C TRP A 9 21.30 10.52 -16.83
N VAL A 10 22.00 10.20 -17.92
CA VAL A 10 21.46 9.35 -18.99
C VAL A 10 21.36 7.91 -18.51
N SER A 11 22.34 7.42 -17.75
CA SER A 11 22.28 6.12 -17.09
C SER A 11 21.09 6.03 -16.14
N LEU A 12 20.86 7.08 -15.33
CA LEU A 12 19.72 7.13 -14.40
C LEU A 12 18.39 7.07 -15.14
N LEU A 13 18.20 7.89 -16.18
CA LEU A 13 16.98 7.87 -17.00
C LEU A 13 16.79 6.53 -17.72
N THR A 14 17.89 5.92 -18.14
CA THR A 14 17.88 4.59 -18.77
C THR A 14 17.41 3.52 -17.78
N LEU A 15 17.91 3.56 -16.54
CA LEU A 15 17.45 2.65 -15.48
C LEU A 15 16.00 2.95 -15.06
N PHE A 16 15.60 4.21 -14.99
CA PHE A 16 14.20 4.59 -14.75
C PHE A 16 13.27 4.00 -15.81
N ARG A 17 13.63 4.09 -17.09
CA ARG A 17 12.93 3.39 -18.18
C ARG A 17 12.91 1.87 -17.97
N CYS A 18 14.02 1.28 -17.53
CA CYS A 18 14.02 -0.15 -17.20
C CYS A 18 13.07 -0.47 -16.04
N SER A 19 12.92 0.39 -15.03
CA SER A 19 12.05 0.16 -13.87
C SER A 19 10.55 0.11 -14.22
N THR A 20 10.13 0.81 -15.29
CA THR A 20 8.74 0.77 -15.79
C THR A 20 8.45 -0.48 -16.65
N GLY A 21 9.45 -1.31 -16.94
CA GLY A 21 9.32 -2.49 -17.77
C GLY A 21 9.53 -2.27 -19.25
N GLU A 22 9.85 -1.04 -19.64
CA GLU A 22 10.04 -0.72 -21.05
C GLU A 22 11.42 -1.19 -21.54
N SER A 23 11.42 -2.16 -22.45
CA SER A 23 12.60 -2.61 -23.21
C SER A 23 13.84 -2.96 -22.37
N TRP A 24 13.69 -3.35 -21.10
CA TRP A 24 14.81 -3.72 -20.23
C TRP A 24 15.57 -4.95 -20.75
N ASN A 25 14.87 -5.94 -21.32
CA ASN A 25 15.47 -7.10 -21.95
C ASN A 25 16.33 -6.72 -23.16
N CYS A 26 15.85 -5.80 -24.00
CA CYS A 26 16.61 -5.30 -25.15
C CYS A 26 17.89 -4.61 -24.68
N LEU A 27 17.80 -3.81 -23.63
CA LEU A 27 18.95 -3.12 -23.05
C LEU A 27 19.98 -4.09 -22.45
N MET A 28 19.50 -5.18 -21.83
CA MET A 28 20.32 -6.28 -21.36
C MET A 28 21.05 -6.94 -22.53
N HIS A 29 20.33 -7.31 -23.60
CA HIS A 29 20.91 -7.93 -24.80
C HIS A 29 21.93 -7.02 -25.50
N ASP A 30 21.67 -5.71 -25.56
CA ASP A 30 22.63 -4.72 -26.11
C ASP A 30 23.90 -4.59 -25.25
N ALA A 31 23.83 -4.96 -23.97
CA ALA A 31 24.96 -4.97 -23.03
C ALA A 31 25.67 -6.34 -22.91
N MET A 32 25.13 -7.40 -23.53
CA MET A 32 25.76 -8.71 -23.59
C MET A 32 27.03 -8.69 -24.44
N GLY A 33 27.84 -9.74 -24.32
CA GLY A 33 29.09 -9.84 -25.06
C GLY A 33 28.88 -10.17 -26.54
N ALA A 34 30.00 -10.26 -27.26
CA ALA A 34 30.03 -10.63 -28.68
C ALA A 34 29.57 -12.08 -28.92
N ASP A 35 29.50 -12.90 -27.88
CA ASP A 35 28.91 -14.25 -27.89
C ASP A 35 27.39 -14.24 -28.06
N TRP A 36 26.73 -13.08 -27.96
CA TRP A 36 25.28 -12.95 -28.08
C TRP A 36 24.84 -12.31 -29.42
N ALA A 37 24.17 -13.10 -30.26
CA ALA A 37 23.40 -12.65 -31.42
C ALA A 37 24.13 -11.61 -32.30
N ASP A 38 23.48 -10.47 -32.56
CA ASP A 38 23.98 -9.40 -33.43
C ASP A 38 25.20 -8.66 -32.86
N ASN A 39 25.56 -8.86 -31.58
CA ASN A 39 26.71 -8.20 -30.97
C ASN A 39 28.02 -8.69 -31.60
N ALA A 40 28.05 -9.93 -32.11
CA ALA A 40 29.19 -10.46 -32.87
C ALA A 40 29.54 -9.59 -34.08
N ALA A 41 28.54 -9.06 -34.78
CA ALA A 41 28.73 -8.21 -35.96
C ALA A 41 28.95 -6.73 -35.61
N ARG A 42 28.46 -6.28 -34.45
CA ARG A 42 28.57 -4.89 -33.99
C ARG A 42 29.86 -4.61 -33.22
N CYS A 43 30.50 -5.64 -32.67
CA CYS A 43 31.75 -5.54 -31.94
C CYS A 43 32.94 -5.88 -32.84
N THR A 44 33.33 -4.91 -33.67
CA THR A 44 34.43 -5.06 -34.65
C THR A 44 35.82 -4.82 -34.07
N ASP A 45 35.91 -4.16 -32.91
CA ASP A 45 37.20 -3.87 -32.25
C ASP A 45 37.58 -5.00 -31.30
N ALA A 46 38.51 -5.84 -31.76
CA ALA A 46 39.04 -7.03 -31.09
C ALA A 46 39.93 -6.73 -29.86
N SER A 47 39.85 -5.55 -29.25
CA SER A 47 40.33 -5.40 -27.88
C SER A 47 39.34 -6.13 -26.97
N ALA A 48 39.77 -7.27 -26.41
CA ALA A 48 39.01 -8.28 -25.68
C ALA A 48 38.24 -7.82 -24.41
N GLY A 49 37.91 -6.53 -24.28
CA GLY A 49 37.10 -5.96 -23.20
C GLY A 49 36.20 -4.79 -23.62
N ALA A 50 36.04 -4.51 -24.92
CA ALA A 50 35.21 -3.39 -25.40
C ALA A 50 33.74 -3.76 -25.65
N CYS A 51 33.46 -5.04 -25.90
CA CYS A 51 32.11 -5.60 -25.97
C CYS A 51 31.77 -6.18 -24.59
N GLY A 52 30.55 -6.00 -24.08
CA GLY A 52 30.18 -6.34 -22.70
C GLY A 52 30.35 -7.82 -22.32
N SER A 53 29.83 -8.21 -21.16
CA SER A 53 29.88 -9.60 -20.71
C SER A 53 28.46 -10.14 -20.56
N THR A 54 28.15 -11.23 -21.27
CA THR A 54 26.82 -11.84 -21.27
C THR A 54 26.37 -12.25 -19.87
N THR A 55 27.26 -12.87 -19.09
CA THR A 55 26.97 -13.29 -17.72
C THR A 55 26.71 -12.09 -16.81
N ILE A 56 27.56 -11.06 -16.87
CA ILE A 56 27.42 -9.88 -15.98
C ILE A 56 26.18 -9.08 -16.36
N ALA A 57 25.91 -8.89 -17.65
CA ALA A 57 24.72 -8.19 -18.13
C ALA A 57 23.44 -8.90 -17.65
N ALA A 58 23.35 -10.23 -17.82
CA ALA A 58 22.20 -10.99 -17.36
C ALA A 58 21.99 -10.85 -15.84
N LEU A 59 23.06 -11.03 -15.04
CA LEU A 59 22.98 -10.93 -13.58
C LEU A 59 22.57 -9.52 -13.14
N TYR A 60 23.15 -8.47 -13.73
CA TYR A 60 22.84 -7.09 -13.38
C TYR A 60 21.39 -6.72 -13.71
N PHE A 61 20.94 -6.95 -14.95
CA PHE A 61 19.60 -6.53 -15.36
C PHE A 61 18.50 -7.37 -14.71
N LEU A 62 18.69 -8.69 -14.55
CA LEU A 62 17.70 -9.54 -13.88
C LEU A 62 17.59 -9.21 -12.39
N SER A 63 18.71 -9.03 -11.70
CA SER A 63 18.68 -8.64 -10.29
C SER A 63 18.07 -7.26 -10.09
N TYR A 64 18.47 -6.27 -10.91
CA TYR A 64 17.89 -4.92 -10.89
C TYR A 64 16.37 -4.96 -11.11
N TRP A 65 15.90 -5.73 -12.09
CA TRP A 65 14.48 -5.87 -12.38
C TRP A 65 13.72 -6.52 -11.22
N ILE A 66 14.16 -7.67 -10.74
CA ILE A 66 13.47 -8.40 -9.66
C ILE A 66 13.44 -7.57 -8.37
N LEU A 67 14.59 -7.00 -7.96
CA LEU A 67 14.67 -6.18 -6.75
C LEU A 67 13.87 -4.90 -6.89
N GLY A 68 13.93 -4.23 -8.05
CA GLY A 68 13.17 -3.02 -8.33
C GLY A 68 11.66 -3.23 -8.25
N GLN A 69 11.17 -4.32 -8.87
CA GLN A 69 9.75 -4.68 -8.80
C GLN A 69 9.31 -5.06 -7.37
N ALA A 70 10.15 -5.76 -6.61
CA ALA A 70 9.85 -6.10 -5.21
C ALA A 70 9.75 -4.85 -4.33
N ILE A 71 10.65 -3.87 -4.51
CA ILE A 71 10.60 -2.59 -3.79
C ILE A 71 9.34 -1.81 -4.18
N LEU A 72 9.02 -1.72 -5.47
CA LEU A 72 7.82 -1.02 -5.94
C LEU A 72 6.54 -1.66 -5.39
N LEU A 73 6.45 -2.99 -5.40
CA LEU A 73 5.34 -3.72 -4.82
C LEU A 73 5.18 -3.43 -3.33
N ASN A 74 6.28 -3.48 -2.56
CA ASN A 74 6.26 -3.20 -1.13
C ASN A 74 5.82 -1.76 -0.84
N LEU A 75 6.25 -0.79 -1.65
CA LEU A 75 5.83 0.60 -1.54
C LEU A 75 4.33 0.75 -1.83
N VAL A 76 3.83 0.14 -2.92
CA VAL A 76 2.42 0.19 -3.29
C VAL A 76 1.55 -0.45 -2.21
N ILE A 77 1.94 -1.61 -1.67
CA ILE A 77 1.26 -2.23 -0.54
C ILE A 77 1.24 -1.30 0.67
N GLY A 78 2.36 -0.67 1.01
CA GLY A 78 2.45 0.29 2.10
C GLY A 78 1.45 1.43 1.95
N VAL A 79 1.41 2.07 0.77
CA VAL A 79 0.48 3.17 0.47
C VAL A 79 -0.97 2.69 0.49
N ILE A 80 -1.26 1.50 -0.03
CA ILE A 80 -2.60 0.92 -0.01
C ILE A 80 -3.07 0.69 1.43
N LEU A 81 -2.24 0.10 2.29
CA LEU A 81 -2.56 -0.16 3.70
C LEU A 81 -2.80 1.14 4.46
N GLU A 82 -2.00 2.18 4.21
CA GLU A 82 -2.17 3.51 4.80
C GLU A 82 -3.48 4.18 4.34
N ASN A 83 -3.83 4.07 3.05
CA ASN A 83 -5.10 4.58 2.55
C ASN A 83 -6.29 3.83 3.15
N PHE A 84 -6.23 2.48 3.22
CA PHE A 84 -7.30 1.69 3.82
C PHE A 84 -7.45 1.97 5.33
N SER A 85 -6.34 2.18 6.05
CA SER A 85 -6.40 2.53 7.46
C SER A 85 -6.99 3.93 7.67
N ALA A 86 -6.65 4.90 6.81
CA ALA A 86 -7.20 6.24 6.84
C ALA A 86 -8.73 6.23 6.59
N ILE A 87 -9.19 5.57 5.51
CA ILE A 87 -10.63 5.43 5.20
C ILE A 87 -11.38 4.70 6.34
N GLY A 88 -10.76 3.66 6.91
CA GLY A 88 -11.31 2.93 8.05
C GLY A 88 -11.33 3.71 9.37
N SER A 89 -10.57 4.80 9.47
CA SER A 89 -10.51 5.66 10.66
C SER A 89 -11.46 6.85 10.60
N GLU A 90 -11.63 7.49 9.44
CA GLU A 90 -12.57 8.62 9.29
C GLU A 90 -14.06 8.17 9.28
N SER A 91 -14.31 6.87 9.05
CA SER A 91 -15.66 6.28 9.00
C SER A 91 -16.02 5.37 10.19
N LYS A 92 -15.31 5.45 11.31
CA LYS A 92 -15.77 4.85 12.58
C LYS A 92 -16.51 5.90 13.41
N PRO A 93 -17.82 6.11 13.20
CA PRO A 93 -18.60 6.92 14.12
C PRO A 93 -18.63 6.31 15.52
N ILE A 94 -18.36 5.01 15.63
CA ILE A 94 -18.40 4.25 16.88
C ILE A 94 -17.01 3.68 17.16
N THR A 95 -16.42 4.07 18.29
CA THR A 95 -15.12 3.55 18.74
C THR A 95 -15.28 2.25 19.52
N VAL A 96 -14.16 1.55 19.78
CA VAL A 96 -14.18 0.29 20.56
C VAL A 96 -14.60 0.57 22.00
N GLU A 97 -14.16 1.67 22.56
CA GLU A 97 -14.47 2.12 23.92
C GLU A 97 -15.99 2.36 24.10
N GLN A 98 -16.64 2.92 23.07
CA GLN A 98 -18.09 3.11 23.07
C GLN A 98 -18.85 1.78 23.00
N LEU A 99 -18.31 0.80 22.28
CA LEU A 99 -18.88 -0.55 22.23
C LEU A 99 -18.74 -1.27 23.58
N GLU A 100 -17.63 -1.06 24.27
CA GLU A 100 -17.41 -1.58 25.63
C GLU A 100 -18.33 -0.90 26.64
N GLU A 101 -18.54 0.42 26.56
CA GLU A 101 -19.52 1.15 27.36
C GLU A 101 -20.94 0.59 27.16
N PHE A 102 -21.33 0.36 25.89
CA PHE A 102 -22.60 -0.29 25.55
C PHE A 102 -22.73 -1.68 26.17
N ARG A 103 -21.71 -2.52 26.02
CA ARG A 103 -21.69 -3.87 26.60
C ARG A 103 -21.87 -3.81 28.12
N ASP A 104 -21.12 -2.95 28.79
CA ASP A 104 -21.12 -2.86 30.25
C ASP A 104 -22.45 -2.35 30.82
N ILE A 105 -23.11 -1.42 30.13
CA ILE A 105 -24.46 -0.98 30.47
C ILE A 105 -25.47 -2.10 30.17
N TRP A 106 -25.41 -2.72 28.99
CA TRP A 106 -26.33 -3.78 28.57
C TRP A 106 -26.33 -4.96 29.55
N MET A 107 -25.14 -5.41 30.00
CA MET A 107 -25.00 -6.51 30.96
C MET A 107 -25.68 -6.25 32.31
N ARG A 108 -25.90 -4.98 32.70
CA ARG A 108 -26.67 -4.65 33.92
C ARG A 108 -28.17 -4.95 33.75
N TYR A 109 -28.68 -4.87 32.54
CA TYR A 109 -30.10 -5.08 32.22
C TYR A 109 -30.39 -6.51 31.75
N ASP A 110 -29.40 -7.18 31.14
CA ASP A 110 -29.47 -8.59 30.74
C ASP A 110 -28.26 -9.39 31.29
N PRO A 111 -28.24 -9.68 32.61
CA PRO A 111 -27.15 -10.42 33.24
C PRO A 111 -27.14 -11.91 32.87
N LYS A 112 -28.23 -12.42 32.29
CA LYS A 112 -28.36 -13.82 31.89
C LYS A 112 -27.97 -14.07 30.43
N GLY A 113 -27.68 -13.02 29.66
CA GLY A 113 -27.34 -13.11 28.25
C GLY A 113 -28.51 -13.63 27.40
N THR A 114 -29.74 -13.22 27.71
CA THR A 114 -30.93 -13.57 26.91
C THR A 114 -31.02 -12.78 25.61
N PHE A 115 -30.10 -11.85 25.35
CA PHE A 115 -30.03 -10.93 24.21
C PHE A 115 -31.30 -10.09 24.03
N THR A 116 -32.07 -9.92 25.10
CA THR A 116 -33.38 -9.28 25.09
C THR A 116 -33.58 -8.46 26.36
N ILE A 117 -34.18 -7.29 26.23
CA ILE A 117 -34.55 -6.39 27.33
C ILE A 117 -36.03 -6.01 27.19
N LYS A 118 -36.66 -5.60 28.30
CA LYS A 118 -38.02 -5.09 28.23
C LYS A 118 -38.02 -3.69 27.61
N SER A 119 -39.03 -3.36 26.82
CA SER A 119 -39.11 -2.10 26.08
C SER A 119 -38.98 -0.84 26.96
N PHE A 120 -39.53 -0.86 28.17
CA PHE A 120 -39.42 0.27 29.11
C PHE A 120 -38.00 0.50 29.67
N GLN A 121 -37.10 -0.48 29.54
CA GLN A 121 -35.71 -0.37 29.98
C GLN A 121 -34.81 0.28 28.93
N LEU A 122 -35.29 0.45 27.69
CA LEU A 122 -34.53 1.05 26.59
C LEU A 122 -34.15 2.51 26.86
N LEU A 123 -35.11 3.33 27.35
CA LEU A 123 -34.86 4.74 27.63
C LEU A 123 -33.78 4.96 28.72
N PRO A 124 -33.81 4.26 29.87
CA PRO A 124 -32.72 4.30 30.84
C PRO A 124 -31.35 3.93 30.27
N ILE A 125 -31.27 2.96 29.36
CA ILE A 125 -30.02 2.55 28.73
C ILE A 125 -29.49 3.66 27.82
N LEU A 126 -30.36 4.20 26.95
CA LEU A 126 -30.00 5.32 26.06
C LEU A 126 -29.60 6.57 26.84
N ALA A 127 -30.20 6.84 28.00
CA ALA A 127 -29.84 7.99 28.84
C ALA A 127 -28.47 7.85 29.52
N GLN A 128 -27.99 6.62 29.76
CA GLN A 128 -26.69 6.36 30.37
C GLN A 128 -25.55 6.34 29.36
N LEU A 129 -25.83 5.95 28.12
CA LEU A 129 -24.83 5.88 27.05
C LEU A 129 -24.46 7.26 26.54
N SER A 130 -23.16 7.53 26.44
CA SER A 130 -22.65 8.73 25.80
C SER A 130 -22.96 8.78 24.27
N ALA A 131 -22.97 9.98 23.68
CA ALA A 131 -23.09 10.12 22.23
C ALA A 131 -21.89 9.43 21.52
N PRO A 132 -22.08 8.78 20.35
CA PRO A 132 -23.28 8.75 19.52
C PRO A 132 -24.23 7.57 19.78
N LEU A 133 -23.90 6.63 20.67
CA LEU A 133 -24.72 5.45 20.95
C LEU A 133 -25.91 5.73 21.87
N GLY A 134 -25.86 6.82 22.64
CA GLY A 134 -26.95 7.26 23.51
C GLY A 134 -27.10 8.77 23.58
N LEU A 135 -27.85 9.19 24.60
CA LEU A 135 -28.29 10.56 24.89
C LEU A 135 -27.64 11.13 26.16
N GLY A 136 -26.73 10.39 26.78
CA GLY A 136 -26.00 10.79 27.98
C GLY A 136 -25.23 12.09 27.74
N GLY A 137 -25.53 13.10 28.56
CA GLY A 137 -24.90 14.43 28.46
C GLY A 137 -25.47 15.35 27.38
N MET A 138 -26.46 14.92 26.58
CA MET A 138 -27.18 15.83 25.68
C MET A 138 -28.15 16.72 26.47
N LYS A 139 -28.06 18.03 26.26
CA LYS A 139 -29.11 18.96 26.73
C LYS A 139 -30.40 18.62 25.98
N PRO A 140 -31.56 18.54 26.67
CA PRO A 140 -32.82 18.27 26.00
C PRO A 140 -33.03 19.29 24.88
N ALA A 141 -33.37 18.82 23.69
CA ALA A 141 -33.79 19.70 22.61
C ALA A 141 -34.96 20.54 23.13
N ALA A 142 -34.88 21.86 22.99
CA ALA A 142 -35.94 22.77 23.42
C ALA A 142 -37.26 22.27 22.82
N SER A 143 -38.15 21.79 23.69
CA SER A 143 -39.46 21.31 23.28
C SER A 143 -40.17 22.45 22.56
N ARG A 144 -40.68 22.17 21.35
CA ARG A 144 -41.51 23.09 20.54
C ARG A 144 -42.90 23.33 21.14
N ALA A 145 -43.03 23.26 22.46
CA ALA A 145 -44.24 23.55 23.21
C ALA A 145 -44.05 24.87 23.97
N GLN A 146 -44.04 25.97 23.23
CA GLN A 146 -44.46 27.31 23.66
C GLN A 146 -45.43 27.85 22.63
#